data_AF-A0A6A6UTF3-F1
#
_entry.id   AF-A0A6A6UTF3-F1
#
_cell.length_a   1.000
_cell.length_b   1.000
_cell.length_c   1.000
_cell.angle_alpha   90.00
_cell.angle_beta   90.00
_cell.angle_gamma   90.00
#
_symmetry.space_group_name_H-M   'P 1'
#
loop_
_entity.id
_entity.type
_entity.pdbx_description
1 polymer ?
#
loop_
_entity_poly.entity_id
_entity_poly.type
_entity_poly.pdbx_seq_one_letter_code
_entity_poly.pdbx_strand_id
1 'polypeptide(L)'
;MSRHSSKEQRLLDLPKKQDQGQSQAPSAHISEHNHCDETIPTCTRCERRGTQCRYPEKFSFVKSNESSRSISTKDSHDVTIPVKTGEYTFTTERFTESGALIQKWHRSRISCQPALAQVERQSIELIRCLDQGRIGARMNWFGEWVSLVPQRIGTSDALDQAVKVMALAYQAIIRNDCPSTWIDPRAYARALKSLRRALTDETDCWSCETLTAVTILYYLEAILGNPNEFNAVQHAGGIVRLLEVRGPPPNPSRFETSITAHLRGPVVMKAIQFGVPCFFTSPKWSSILEAEEASAATPPWAQRLIQQFLWWNELIVEVRGYLNGQLSITKIGDLQNRLSATKMILDSINEDIEEELANEEHIKSVINAKADSAFEKAFSPKSYAFSSLSMIHAGFSFAIDRMLFLTNRSNVTPCFPGVDRPWTIQKPQIFARMWQTHQYALKLRPVGASFMHLPLMLAFMHAESDETKALILDAINQINEHRLEQGQRFVAASVAYIAKLYTGEVPPIPAAS
;
A
#
# COMPACT_ATOMS: atom_id res chain seq x y z
N MET A 1 -45.04 -47.53 42.99
CA MET A 1 -44.45 -47.83 44.32
C MET A 1 -43.28 -46.86 44.49
N SER A 2 -43.28 -45.91 45.44
CA SER A 2 -43.15 -46.06 46.92
C SER A 2 -41.67 -46.20 47.34
N ARG A 3 -41.10 -45.40 48.26
CA ARG A 3 -41.59 -44.26 49.09
C ARG A 3 -40.41 -43.51 49.80
N HIS A 4 -40.53 -42.19 50.01
CA HIS A 4 -39.83 -41.34 51.02
C HIS A 4 -38.28 -41.33 51.04
N SER A 5 -37.56 -40.41 51.72
CA SER A 5 -37.88 -39.19 52.49
C SER A 5 -36.80 -38.14 52.16
N SER A 6 -37.04 -36.86 51.87
CA SER A 6 -37.71 -35.79 52.65
C SER A 6 -37.06 -35.47 54.01
N LYS A 7 -36.38 -34.32 54.07
CA LYS A 7 -36.36 -33.29 55.15
C LYS A 7 -35.50 -32.10 54.67
N GLU A 8 -35.77 -30.82 54.92
CA GLU A 8 -36.93 -30.00 55.29
C GLU A 8 -36.40 -28.54 55.41
N GLN A 9 -37.03 -27.55 54.73
CA GLN A 9 -37.38 -26.19 55.23
C GLN A 9 -36.27 -25.21 55.73
N ARG A 10 -36.42 -23.87 55.80
CA ARG A 10 -37.42 -22.80 55.45
C ARG A 10 -36.59 -21.48 55.30
N LEU A 11 -37.01 -20.30 54.82
CA LEU A 11 -38.28 -19.66 54.41
C LEU A 11 -38.25 -19.38 52.87
N LEU A 12 -39.02 -18.54 52.13
CA LEU A 12 -39.89 -17.34 52.32
C LEU A 12 -39.12 -16.03 52.67
N ASP A 13 -39.50 -14.80 52.23
CA ASP A 13 -40.70 -14.28 51.53
C ASP A 13 -40.39 -13.33 50.32
N LEU A 14 -41.42 -13.08 49.50
CA LEU A 14 -41.53 -11.97 48.53
C LEU A 14 -42.75 -11.10 48.92
N PRO A 15 -42.76 -9.79 48.59
CA PRO A 15 -43.75 -9.37 47.59
C PRO A 15 -43.29 -8.25 46.63
N LYS A 16 -44.01 -8.14 45.51
CA LYS A 16 -43.89 -7.07 44.51
C LYS A 16 -44.53 -5.76 45.01
N LYS A 17 -44.09 -4.63 44.47
CA LYS A 17 -45.00 -3.54 44.04
C LYS A 17 -44.46 -2.80 42.82
N GLN A 18 -45.37 -2.40 41.94
CA GLN A 18 -45.14 -1.36 40.95
C GLN A 18 -45.56 -0.02 41.57
N ASP A 19 -44.97 1.08 41.13
CA ASP A 19 -45.70 2.35 41.03
C ASP A 19 -45.09 3.25 39.95
N GLN A 20 -45.87 4.18 39.43
CA GLN A 20 -45.44 5.15 38.41
C GLN A 20 -45.03 6.47 39.08
N GLY A 21 -43.97 7.12 38.57
CA GLY A 21 -43.55 8.43 39.05
C GLY A 21 -42.76 9.18 37.98
N GLN A 22 -43.36 10.25 37.43
CA GLN A 22 -42.62 11.24 36.64
C GLN A 22 -41.85 12.15 37.61
N SER A 23 -40.54 12.35 37.38
CA SER A 23 -39.85 13.52 37.90
C SER A 23 -38.68 13.94 37.01
N GLN A 24 -38.38 15.22 37.07
CA GLN A 24 -37.46 15.95 36.21
C GLN A 24 -35.99 15.61 36.50
N ALA A 25 -35.13 15.77 35.49
CA ALA A 25 -33.69 15.72 35.68
C ALA A 25 -33.14 17.05 36.27
N PRO A 26 -32.13 16.99 37.15
CA PRO A 26 -31.17 18.06 37.31
C PRO A 26 -29.83 17.72 36.64
N SER A 27 -29.23 18.69 35.95
CA SER A 27 -27.88 18.56 35.39
C SER A 27 -26.83 18.46 36.52
N ALA A 28 -26.07 17.37 36.56
CA ALA A 28 -24.91 17.24 37.43
C ALA A 28 -23.62 17.50 36.62
N HIS A 29 -22.76 18.39 37.11
CA HIS A 29 -21.50 18.75 36.45
C HIS A 29 -20.52 17.57 36.41
N ILE A 30 -19.90 17.33 35.26
CA ILE A 30 -18.74 16.44 35.14
C ILE A 30 -17.50 17.22 35.61
N SER A 31 -17.08 17.00 36.86
CA SER A 31 -15.88 17.61 37.45
C SER A 31 -14.62 16.78 37.16
N GLU A 32 -13.72 17.38 36.37
CA GLU A 32 -12.26 17.20 36.36
C GLU A 32 -11.69 15.78 36.59
N HIS A 33 -11.21 15.16 35.49
CA HIS A 33 -10.44 13.91 35.51
C HIS A 33 -9.02 14.11 36.08
N ASN A 34 -8.87 14.08 37.41
CA ASN A 34 -7.57 13.83 38.03
C ASN A 34 -7.27 12.32 38.06
N HIS A 35 -6.12 11.96 37.47
CA HIS A 35 -5.54 10.66 37.11
C HIS A 35 -6.18 9.33 37.59
N CYS A 36 -6.18 8.38 36.66
CA CYS A 36 -6.24 6.93 36.91
C CYS A 36 -4.81 6.38 36.99
N ASP A 37 -4.59 5.30 37.75
CA ASP A 37 -3.32 4.58 37.83
C ASP A 37 -3.18 3.43 36.81
N GLU A 38 -4.20 3.23 35.96
CA GLU A 38 -4.26 2.32 34.79
C GLU A 38 -3.91 0.84 35.02
N THR A 39 -3.71 0.42 36.27
CA THR A 39 -3.49 -0.97 36.67
C THR A 39 -4.66 -1.88 36.24
N ILE A 40 -4.32 -3.09 35.79
CA ILE A 40 -5.21 -4.12 35.21
C ILE A 40 -5.16 -5.35 36.14
N PRO A 41 -6.28 -6.02 36.49
CA PRO A 41 -7.63 -5.93 35.90
C PRO A 41 -8.60 -4.96 36.59
N THR A 42 -8.17 -4.22 37.61
CA THR A 42 -8.96 -3.15 38.24
C THR A 42 -7.99 -2.11 38.79
N CYS A 43 -8.23 -0.82 38.54
CA CYS A 43 -7.33 0.21 39.04
C CYS A 43 -7.50 0.42 40.56
N THR A 44 -6.41 0.79 41.25
CA THR A 44 -6.37 0.89 42.73
C THR A 44 -7.48 1.79 43.29
N ARG A 45 -7.88 2.82 42.53
CA ARG A 45 -8.97 3.74 42.89
C ARG A 45 -10.38 3.13 42.74
N CYS A 46 -10.59 2.25 41.76
CA CYS A 46 -11.86 1.55 41.57
C CYS A 46 -12.03 0.40 42.57
N GLU A 47 -10.96 -0.34 42.85
CA GLU A 47 -10.90 -1.39 43.87
C GLU A 47 -11.33 -0.85 45.24
N ARG A 48 -10.65 0.20 45.73
CA ARG A 48 -10.98 0.86 47.02
C ARG A 48 -12.38 1.46 47.11
N ARG A 49 -13.10 1.59 45.99
CA ARG A 49 -14.47 2.11 45.93
C ARG A 49 -15.52 1.02 45.69
N GLY A 50 -15.12 -0.23 45.45
CA GLY A 50 -16.05 -1.31 45.09
C GLY A 50 -16.78 -1.08 43.76
N THR A 51 -16.26 -0.20 42.90
CA THR A 51 -16.88 0.21 41.63
C THR A 51 -16.23 -0.49 40.46
N GLN A 52 -17.03 -1.00 39.51
CA GLN A 52 -16.52 -1.63 38.29
C GLN A 52 -15.57 -0.68 37.52
N CYS A 53 -14.32 -1.12 37.31
CA CYS A 53 -13.35 -0.34 36.55
C CYS A 53 -13.70 -0.34 35.06
N ARG A 54 -14.06 0.82 34.52
CA ARG A 54 -14.39 0.99 33.11
C ARG A 54 -13.22 1.63 32.38
N TYR A 55 -12.33 0.78 31.86
CA TYR A 55 -11.27 1.21 30.95
C TYR A 55 -11.88 1.86 29.70
N PRO A 56 -11.28 2.94 29.16
CA PRO A 56 -11.72 3.49 27.89
C PRO A 56 -11.50 2.47 26.77
N GLU A 57 -12.45 2.40 25.83
CA GLU A 57 -12.21 1.72 24.56
C GLU A 57 -11.03 2.39 23.85
N LYS A 58 -10.17 1.60 23.20
CA LYS A 58 -8.93 2.12 22.60
C LYS A 58 -9.25 3.26 21.63
N PHE A 59 -8.48 4.35 21.75
CA PHE A 59 -8.59 5.62 21.00
C PHE A 59 -9.70 6.59 21.43
N SER A 60 -9.53 7.21 22.61
CA SER A 60 -10.15 8.51 22.93
C SER A 60 -9.21 9.67 22.56
N PHE A 61 -9.68 10.65 21.77
CA PHE A 61 -8.89 11.82 21.38
C PHE A 61 -8.48 12.67 22.60
N VAL A 62 -7.18 12.72 22.89
CA VAL A 62 -6.60 13.74 23.77
C VAL A 62 -6.54 15.06 23.02
N LYS A 63 -7.28 16.08 23.48
CA LYS A 63 -7.00 17.47 23.10
C LYS A 63 -5.78 17.92 23.87
N SER A 64 -4.65 18.15 23.19
CA SER A 64 -3.57 18.93 23.75
C SER A 64 -4.06 20.36 24.00
N ASN A 65 -4.04 20.79 25.27
CA ASN A 65 -4.39 22.16 25.66
C ASN A 65 -3.20 23.10 25.40
N GLU A 66 -2.78 23.22 24.14
CA GLU A 66 -1.89 24.29 23.71
C GLU A 66 -2.71 25.56 23.52
N SER A 67 -2.46 26.57 24.36
CA SER A 67 -3.18 27.84 24.41
C SER A 67 -2.79 28.80 23.27
N SER A 68 -2.89 28.31 22.04
CA SER A 68 -2.66 29.07 20.81
C SER A 68 -3.76 30.11 20.61
N ARG A 69 -3.37 31.39 20.61
CA ARG A 69 -4.29 32.53 20.48
C ARG A 69 -4.99 32.51 19.12
N SER A 70 -6.28 32.85 19.12
CA SER A 70 -7.10 32.97 17.91
C SER A 70 -6.64 34.10 17.00
N ILE A 71 -5.82 33.79 15.99
CA ILE A 71 -5.54 34.70 14.88
C ILE A 71 -6.75 34.65 13.93
N SER A 72 -7.38 35.80 13.70
CA SER A 72 -8.53 35.93 12.81
C SER A 72 -8.10 35.68 11.35
N THR A 73 -8.84 34.83 10.64
CA THR A 73 -8.54 34.48 9.25
C THR A 73 -8.82 35.64 8.31
N LYS A 74 -7.77 36.20 7.71
CA LYS A 74 -7.82 36.96 6.46
C LYS A 74 -6.69 36.51 5.53
N ASP A 75 -6.84 36.90 4.26
CA ASP A 75 -5.82 36.85 3.20
C ASP A 75 -5.33 35.46 2.80
N SER A 76 -6.27 34.67 2.25
CA SER A 76 -5.92 33.68 1.23
C SER A 76 -5.57 34.43 -0.06
N HIS A 77 -4.28 34.50 -0.41
CA HIS A 77 -3.84 35.12 -1.66
C HIS A 77 -4.23 34.28 -2.88
N ASP A 78 -5.33 34.67 -3.53
CA ASP A 78 -5.75 34.09 -4.81
C ASP A 78 -4.76 34.44 -5.92
N VAL A 79 -4.20 33.42 -6.59
CA VAL A 79 -3.24 33.60 -7.70
C VAL A 79 -4.00 34.06 -8.95
N THR A 80 -4.26 35.36 -9.00
CA THR A 80 -5.06 36.00 -10.04
C THR A 80 -4.29 36.08 -11.35
N ILE A 81 -4.51 35.12 -12.25
CA ILE A 81 -4.01 35.19 -13.63
C ILE A 81 -4.73 36.34 -14.37
N PRO A 82 -4.02 37.29 -15.02
CA PRO A 82 -4.64 38.44 -15.66
C PRO A 82 -5.36 38.06 -16.97
N VAL A 83 -6.65 37.72 -16.85
CA VAL A 83 -7.52 37.45 -18.01
C VAL A 83 -7.86 38.74 -18.73
N LYS A 84 -7.56 38.82 -20.03
CA LYS A 84 -7.99 39.93 -20.90
C LYS A 84 -9.50 39.81 -21.17
N THR A 85 -10.31 40.60 -20.47
CA THR A 85 -11.73 40.77 -20.78
C THR A 85 -11.90 41.59 -22.07
N GLY A 86 -12.46 40.98 -23.12
CA GLY A 86 -12.90 41.73 -24.30
C GLY A 86 -14.20 42.49 -23.99
N GLU A 87 -14.18 43.82 -24.09
CA GLU A 87 -15.42 44.60 -24.07
C GLU A 87 -16.10 44.54 -25.43
N TYR A 88 -17.37 44.14 -25.46
CA TYR A 88 -18.23 44.21 -26.64
C TYR A 88 -19.44 45.09 -26.33
N THR A 89 -19.58 46.19 -27.07
CA THR A 89 -20.73 47.09 -27.01
C THR A 89 -21.70 46.78 -28.14
N PHE A 90 -22.96 46.51 -27.81
CA PHE A 90 -24.04 46.39 -28.79
C PHE A 90 -25.00 47.57 -28.62
N THR A 91 -25.27 48.27 -29.72
CA THR A 91 -26.27 49.35 -29.76
C THR A 91 -27.65 48.76 -30.05
N THR A 92 -28.63 49.11 -29.22
CA THR A 92 -30.05 49.00 -29.61
C THR A 92 -30.56 50.38 -29.97
N GLU A 93 -31.00 50.51 -31.22
CA GLU A 93 -31.56 51.74 -31.77
C GLU A 93 -33.09 51.67 -31.74
N ARG A 94 -33.73 52.75 -31.29
CA ARG A 94 -35.16 52.98 -31.49
C ARG A 94 -35.39 54.40 -31.95
N PHE A 95 -36.20 54.55 -32.99
CA PHE A 95 -36.77 55.83 -33.38
C PHE A 95 -37.99 56.13 -32.50
N THR A 96 -38.17 57.39 -32.11
CA THR A 96 -39.44 57.89 -31.59
C THR A 96 -40.40 58.20 -32.73
N GLU A 97 -41.70 58.30 -32.46
CA GLU A 97 -42.71 58.74 -33.44
C GLU A 97 -42.44 60.17 -33.96
N SER A 98 -41.68 60.97 -33.20
CA SER A 98 -41.16 62.28 -33.59
C SER A 98 -39.86 62.24 -34.42
N GLY A 99 -39.41 61.06 -34.87
CA GLY A 99 -38.26 60.88 -35.76
C GLY A 99 -36.88 60.96 -35.12
N ALA A 100 -36.78 61.10 -33.80
CA ALA A 100 -35.49 61.15 -33.11
C ALA A 100 -34.91 59.75 -32.87
N LEU A 101 -33.62 59.58 -33.17
CA LEU A 101 -32.87 58.34 -32.88
C LEU A 101 -32.45 58.31 -31.40
N ILE A 102 -32.89 57.29 -30.66
CA ILE A 102 -32.40 57.02 -29.31
C ILE A 102 -31.54 55.76 -29.33
N GLN A 103 -30.22 55.95 -29.18
CA GLN A 103 -29.27 54.87 -28.93
C GLN A 103 -29.16 54.62 -27.42
N LYS A 104 -29.41 53.38 -26.98
CA LYS A 104 -29.12 52.94 -25.60
C LYS A 104 -27.93 51.98 -25.57
N TRP A 105 -26.94 52.34 -24.74
CA TRP A 105 -25.72 51.57 -24.53
C TRP A 105 -25.88 50.64 -23.32
N HIS A 106 -25.97 49.32 -23.57
CA HIS A 106 -26.10 48.31 -22.52
C HIS A 106 -24.75 47.65 -22.20
N ARG A 107 -24.18 47.96 -21.02
CA ARG A 107 -22.86 47.43 -20.59
C ARG A 107 -23.00 46.15 -19.74
N SER A 108 -23.39 45.05 -20.38
CA SER A 108 -23.56 43.74 -19.72
C SER A 108 -22.22 43.04 -19.46
N ARG A 109 -21.85 42.87 -18.18
CA ARG A 109 -20.72 42.01 -17.77
C ARG A 109 -21.14 40.53 -17.80
N ILE A 110 -21.23 39.93 -18.99
CA ILE A 110 -21.46 38.48 -19.10
C ILE A 110 -20.12 37.76 -18.92
N SER A 111 -19.94 37.13 -17.75
CA SER A 111 -18.76 36.30 -17.46
C SER A 111 -18.89 34.94 -18.16
N CYS A 112 -18.67 34.90 -19.48
CA CYS A 112 -18.70 33.69 -20.30
C CYS A 112 -17.48 32.77 -20.08
N GLN A 113 -17.31 32.28 -18.85
CA GLN A 113 -16.67 31.00 -18.58
C GLN A 113 -17.60 30.21 -17.65
N PRO A 114 -18.09 29.02 -18.05
CA PRO A 114 -18.80 28.15 -17.11
C PRO A 114 -17.82 27.77 -16.00
N ALA A 115 -18.20 28.03 -14.76
CA ALA A 115 -17.37 27.63 -13.62
C ALA A 115 -17.36 26.10 -13.53
N LEU A 116 -16.23 25.48 -13.89
CA LEU A 116 -16.04 24.03 -13.98
C LEU A 116 -16.78 23.27 -12.86
N ALA A 117 -17.47 22.19 -13.22
CA ALA A 117 -18.14 21.31 -12.27
C ALA A 117 -17.12 20.71 -11.28
N GLN A 118 -17.59 20.29 -10.10
CA GLN A 118 -16.69 19.73 -9.08
C GLN A 118 -15.93 18.51 -9.59
N VAL A 119 -16.61 17.65 -10.36
CA VAL A 119 -16.04 16.47 -11.05
C VAL A 119 -14.90 16.87 -11.98
N GLU A 120 -15.12 17.85 -12.87
CA GLU A 120 -14.11 18.32 -13.83
C GLU A 120 -12.85 18.84 -13.10
N ARG A 121 -13.02 19.60 -12.01
CA ARG A 121 -11.90 20.07 -11.19
C ARG A 121 -11.14 18.92 -10.52
N GLN A 122 -11.85 17.89 -10.05
CA GLN A 122 -11.24 16.70 -9.44
C GLN A 122 -10.50 15.84 -10.47
N SER A 123 -11.04 15.64 -11.68
CA SER A 123 -10.34 14.94 -12.77
C SER A 123 -9.10 15.69 -13.24
N ILE A 124 -9.17 17.02 -13.41
CA ILE A 124 -8.01 17.87 -13.76
C ILE A 124 -6.93 17.79 -12.68
N GLU A 125 -7.33 17.86 -11.40
CA GLU A 125 -6.38 17.76 -10.30
C GLU A 125 -5.71 16.38 -10.22
N LEU A 126 -6.47 15.29 -10.43
CA LEU A 126 -5.89 13.95 -10.50
C LEU A 126 -4.90 13.83 -11.67
N ILE A 127 -5.24 14.29 -12.87
CA ILE A 127 -4.34 14.30 -14.03
C ILE A 127 -3.05 15.09 -13.72
N ARG A 128 -3.15 16.21 -13.00
CA ARG A 128 -1.99 16.97 -12.50
C ARG A 128 -1.12 16.14 -11.55
N CYS A 129 -1.72 15.41 -10.61
CA CYS A 129 -1.00 14.56 -9.66
C CYS A 129 -0.28 13.37 -10.32
N LEU A 130 -0.75 12.92 -11.50
CA LEU A 130 -0.20 11.76 -12.19
C LEU A 130 1.10 12.06 -12.97
N ASP A 131 1.21 13.21 -13.64
CA ASP A 131 2.34 13.48 -14.55
C ASP A 131 3.05 14.85 -14.34
N GLN A 132 2.53 15.75 -13.50
CA GLN A 132 3.19 17.04 -13.26
C GLN A 132 4.14 17.02 -12.05
N GLY A 133 4.92 18.09 -11.90
CA GLY A 133 5.84 18.26 -10.77
C GLY A 133 7.06 17.33 -10.79
N ARG A 134 7.74 17.26 -9.63
CA ARG A 134 8.95 16.45 -9.39
C ARG A 134 8.67 14.97 -9.70
N ILE A 135 9.53 14.34 -10.50
CA ILE A 135 9.37 12.96 -10.97
C ILE A 135 9.02 11.96 -9.85
N GLY A 136 9.73 11.99 -8.72
CA GLY A 136 9.47 11.11 -7.58
C GLY A 136 8.23 11.42 -6.72
N ALA A 137 7.53 12.53 -6.99
CA ALA A 137 6.30 12.92 -6.31
C ALA A 137 5.02 12.47 -7.05
N ARG A 138 5.15 12.07 -8.31
CA ARG A 138 4.04 11.70 -9.19
C ARG A 138 3.30 10.46 -8.69
N MET A 139 1.99 10.44 -8.86
CA MET A 139 1.13 9.34 -8.41
C MET A 139 0.96 8.24 -9.48
N ASN A 140 1.48 8.42 -10.70
CA ASN A 140 1.51 7.36 -11.72
C ASN A 140 2.38 6.15 -11.33
N TRP A 141 3.27 6.29 -10.34
CA TRP A 141 4.04 5.17 -9.77
C TRP A 141 3.18 4.12 -9.05
N PHE A 142 1.92 4.46 -8.71
CA PHE A 142 0.92 3.48 -8.24
C PHE A 142 0.44 2.54 -9.37
N GLY A 143 0.80 2.76 -10.63
CA GLY A 143 0.54 1.84 -11.75
C GLY A 143 -0.39 2.39 -12.83
N GLU A 144 -0.49 1.65 -13.95
CA GLU A 144 -1.21 2.08 -15.15
C GLU A 144 -2.71 2.31 -14.90
N TRP A 145 -3.35 1.49 -14.06
CA TRP A 145 -4.76 1.61 -13.68
C TRP A 145 -5.17 3.01 -13.22
N VAL A 146 -4.28 3.75 -12.55
CA VAL A 146 -4.59 5.10 -12.04
C VAL A 146 -4.79 6.11 -13.18
N SER A 147 -4.18 5.89 -14.35
CA SER A 147 -4.38 6.73 -15.55
C SER A 147 -5.81 6.68 -16.10
N LEU A 148 -6.57 5.65 -15.71
CA LEU A 148 -7.95 5.40 -16.14
C LEU A 148 -8.99 5.94 -15.12
N VAL A 149 -8.56 6.23 -13.88
CA VAL A 149 -9.42 6.77 -12.80
C VAL A 149 -10.03 8.15 -13.12
N PRO A 150 -9.39 9.10 -13.86
CA PRO A 150 -10.00 10.40 -14.20
C PRO A 150 -11.34 10.31 -14.94
N GLN A 151 -11.64 9.18 -15.59
CA GLN A 151 -12.90 8.91 -16.30
C GLN A 151 -14.02 8.37 -15.38
N ARG A 152 -13.71 8.06 -14.11
CA ARG A 152 -14.63 7.51 -13.09
C ARG A 152 -14.88 8.46 -11.91
N ILE A 153 -14.34 9.68 -11.97
CA ILE A 153 -14.64 10.71 -10.96
C ILE A 153 -16.12 11.08 -11.04
N GLY A 154 -16.79 11.21 -9.90
CA GLY A 154 -18.23 11.48 -9.80
C GLY A 154 -19.13 10.25 -9.92
N THR A 155 -18.60 9.03 -10.15
CA THR A 155 -19.43 7.81 -10.12
C THR A 155 -19.58 7.21 -8.72
N SER A 156 -18.65 7.50 -7.79
CA SER A 156 -18.71 7.02 -6.40
C SER A 156 -18.03 7.99 -5.42
N ASP A 157 -18.73 8.35 -4.34
CA ASP A 157 -18.20 9.19 -3.25
C ASP A 157 -16.99 8.53 -2.57
N ALA A 158 -16.94 7.19 -2.49
CA ALA A 158 -15.79 6.48 -1.93
C ALA A 158 -14.52 6.71 -2.77
N LEU A 159 -14.64 6.60 -4.11
CA LEU A 159 -13.54 6.86 -5.04
C LEU A 159 -13.14 8.35 -5.03
N ASP A 160 -14.11 9.25 -5.08
CA ASP A 160 -13.88 10.70 -5.10
C ASP A 160 -13.18 11.21 -3.83
N GLN A 161 -13.57 10.72 -2.64
CA GLN A 161 -12.83 11.05 -1.41
C GLN A 161 -11.42 10.44 -1.41
N ALA A 162 -11.22 9.20 -1.87
CA ALA A 162 -9.89 8.57 -1.91
C ALA A 162 -8.93 9.30 -2.86
N VAL A 163 -9.40 9.66 -4.07
CA VAL A 163 -8.68 10.52 -5.03
C VAL A 163 -8.35 11.88 -4.40
N LYS A 164 -9.26 12.45 -3.60
CA LYS A 164 -9.01 13.70 -2.88
C LYS A 164 -7.92 13.59 -1.80
N VAL A 165 -7.78 12.44 -1.12
CA VAL A 165 -6.63 12.19 -0.23
C VAL A 165 -5.33 12.13 -1.04
N MET A 166 -5.33 11.39 -2.15
CA MET A 166 -4.16 11.28 -3.05
C MET A 166 -3.70 12.65 -3.56
N ALA A 167 -4.64 13.50 -3.99
CA ALA A 167 -4.34 14.85 -4.45
C ALA A 167 -3.76 15.75 -3.34
N LEU A 168 -4.29 15.68 -2.12
CA LEU A 168 -3.76 16.42 -0.97
C LEU A 168 -2.34 15.93 -0.59
N ALA A 169 -2.07 14.63 -0.67
CA ALA A 169 -0.74 14.07 -0.45
C ALA A 169 0.27 14.52 -1.52
N TYR A 170 -0.12 14.48 -2.80
CA TYR A 170 0.68 15.06 -3.88
C TYR A 170 0.99 16.54 -3.63
N GLN A 171 -0.02 17.34 -3.28
CA GLN A 171 0.15 18.76 -2.95
C GLN A 171 1.15 18.98 -1.79
N ALA A 172 1.10 18.15 -0.74
CA ALA A 172 2.02 18.25 0.39
C ALA A 172 3.48 17.89 -0.02
N ILE A 173 3.66 16.85 -0.84
CA ILE A 173 4.97 16.42 -1.35
C ILE A 173 5.60 17.48 -2.27
N ILE A 174 4.81 18.22 -3.07
CA ILE A 174 5.32 19.29 -3.94
C ILE A 174 5.53 20.63 -3.22
N ARG A 175 4.78 20.92 -2.14
CA ARG A 175 5.09 22.05 -1.23
C ARG A 175 6.33 21.80 -0.37
N ASN A 176 6.81 20.55 -0.31
CA ASN A 176 7.84 20.10 0.61
C ASN A 176 7.41 20.27 2.09
N ASP A 177 6.14 19.99 2.37
CA ASP A 177 5.59 19.88 3.72
C ASP A 177 6.26 18.70 4.46
N CYS A 178 6.13 18.66 5.80
CA CYS A 178 6.68 17.57 6.60
C CYS A 178 6.07 16.21 6.19
N PRO A 179 6.86 15.12 6.07
CA PRO A 179 6.33 13.83 5.64
C PRO A 179 5.21 13.27 6.53
N SER A 180 5.29 13.49 7.84
CA SER A 180 4.23 13.11 8.80
C SER A 180 2.90 13.86 8.61
N THR A 181 2.86 14.89 7.75
CA THR A 181 1.64 15.63 7.39
C THR A 181 1.20 15.42 5.94
N TRP A 182 1.80 14.50 5.18
CA TRP A 182 1.41 14.27 3.78
C TRP A 182 0.01 13.63 3.65
N ILE A 183 -0.37 12.71 4.53
CA ILE A 183 -1.74 12.16 4.55
C ILE A 183 -2.61 13.06 5.45
N ASP A 184 -3.42 13.96 4.87
CA ASP A 184 -4.34 14.81 5.65
C ASP A 184 -5.34 13.94 6.44
N PRO A 185 -5.28 13.91 7.78
CA PRO A 185 -6.12 13.00 8.57
C PRO A 185 -7.60 13.36 8.46
N ARG A 186 -7.95 14.60 8.12
CA ARG A 186 -9.34 15.03 7.93
C ARG A 186 -9.93 14.53 6.62
N ALA A 187 -9.15 14.51 5.54
CA ALA A 187 -9.52 13.92 4.26
C ALA A 187 -9.54 12.39 4.34
N TYR A 188 -8.53 11.80 4.97
CA TYR A 188 -8.46 10.37 5.19
C TYR A 188 -9.67 9.85 6.00
N ALA A 189 -10.04 10.51 7.10
CA ALA A 189 -11.25 10.17 7.86
C ALA A 189 -12.57 10.37 7.07
N ARG A 190 -12.62 11.29 6.09
CA ARG A 190 -13.77 11.40 5.16
C ARG A 190 -13.78 10.22 4.18
N ALA A 191 -12.64 9.87 3.59
CA ALA A 191 -12.52 8.74 2.68
C ALA A 191 -12.92 7.41 3.35
N LEU A 192 -12.45 7.16 4.59
CA LEU A 192 -12.90 6.01 5.38
C LEU A 192 -14.41 6.01 5.65
N LYS A 193 -15.02 7.17 5.89
CA LYS A 193 -16.48 7.27 6.11
C LYS A 193 -17.28 6.96 4.84
N SER A 194 -16.85 7.48 3.69
CA SER A 194 -17.50 7.22 2.40
C SER A 194 -17.28 5.78 1.93
N LEU A 195 -16.06 5.25 2.07
CA LEU A 195 -15.75 3.84 1.85
C LEU A 195 -16.59 2.92 2.74
N ARG A 196 -16.71 3.21 4.05
CA ARG A 196 -17.55 2.41 4.94
C ARG A 196 -19.02 2.42 4.51
N ARG A 197 -19.54 3.54 3.98
CA ARG A 197 -20.90 3.58 3.41
C ARG A 197 -21.01 2.64 2.20
N ALA A 198 -20.09 2.76 1.24
CA ALA A 198 -20.10 1.93 0.04
C ALA A 198 -19.99 0.42 0.37
N LEU A 199 -19.17 0.05 1.36
CA LEU A 199 -19.06 -1.32 1.87
C LEU A 199 -20.31 -1.85 2.62
N THR A 200 -21.27 -0.97 2.95
CA THR A 200 -22.56 -1.33 3.57
C THR A 200 -23.75 -1.21 2.62
N ASP A 201 -23.54 -0.75 1.40
CA ASP A 201 -24.57 -0.69 0.35
C ASP A 201 -24.57 -1.98 -0.47
N GLU A 202 -25.75 -2.50 -0.80
CA GLU A 202 -25.92 -3.79 -1.47
C GLU A 202 -25.33 -3.83 -2.90
N THR A 203 -25.14 -2.67 -3.53
CA THR A 203 -24.62 -2.53 -4.90
C THR A 203 -23.20 -1.97 -4.92
N ASP A 204 -22.94 -0.90 -4.18
CA ASP A 204 -21.67 -0.19 -4.19
C ASP A 204 -20.52 -1.04 -3.59
N CYS A 205 -20.82 -1.99 -2.68
CA CYS A 205 -19.81 -2.85 -2.07
C CYS A 205 -19.11 -3.80 -3.06
N TRP A 206 -19.76 -4.10 -4.20
CA TRP A 206 -19.21 -4.94 -5.27
C TRP A 206 -18.61 -4.13 -6.44
N SER A 207 -18.72 -2.80 -6.43
CA SER A 207 -18.24 -1.93 -7.51
C SER A 207 -16.71 -1.99 -7.67
N CYS A 208 -16.23 -1.69 -8.88
CA CYS A 208 -14.79 -1.54 -9.09
C CYS A 208 -14.28 -0.25 -8.43
N GLU A 209 -15.13 0.76 -8.34
CA GLU A 209 -14.95 2.04 -7.67
C GLU A 209 -14.61 1.86 -6.19
N THR A 210 -15.35 1.02 -5.46
CA THR A 210 -15.05 0.66 -4.06
C THR A 210 -13.70 -0.05 -3.93
N LEU A 211 -13.42 -1.05 -4.77
CA LEU A 211 -12.11 -1.73 -4.80
C LEU A 211 -10.97 -0.72 -5.06
N THR A 212 -11.19 0.23 -5.98
CA THR A 212 -10.25 1.29 -6.32
C THR A 212 -10.03 2.25 -5.15
N ALA A 213 -11.10 2.62 -4.43
CA ALA A 213 -11.02 3.47 -3.25
C ALA A 213 -10.15 2.85 -2.15
N VAL A 214 -10.34 1.57 -1.81
CA VAL A 214 -9.46 0.87 -0.85
C VAL A 214 -8.03 0.78 -1.38
N THR A 215 -7.86 0.49 -2.67
CA THR A 215 -6.54 0.39 -3.32
C THR A 215 -5.75 1.70 -3.26
N ILE A 216 -6.39 2.85 -3.48
CA ILE A 216 -5.76 4.16 -3.33
C ILE A 216 -5.29 4.41 -1.89
N LEU A 217 -6.13 4.12 -0.89
CA LEU A 217 -5.77 4.30 0.52
C LEU A 217 -4.62 3.38 0.94
N TYR A 218 -4.67 2.11 0.53
CA TYR A 218 -3.57 1.16 0.72
C TYR A 218 -2.24 1.67 0.18
N TYR A 219 -2.17 2.15 -1.07
CA TYR A 219 -0.90 2.62 -1.64
C TYR A 219 -0.39 3.91 -1.01
N LEU A 220 -1.28 4.81 -0.57
CA LEU A 220 -0.88 6.00 0.19
C LEU A 220 -0.20 5.60 1.51
N GLU A 221 -0.76 4.65 2.27
CA GLU A 221 -0.18 4.20 3.54
C GLU A 221 1.06 3.31 3.35
N ALA A 222 1.04 2.42 2.36
CA ALA A 222 2.15 1.51 2.08
C ALA A 222 3.42 2.23 1.56
N ILE A 223 3.28 3.44 1.02
CA ILE A 223 4.39 4.22 0.42
C ILE A 223 4.70 5.52 1.20
N LEU A 224 3.70 6.17 1.81
CA LEU A 224 3.86 7.44 2.55
C LEU A 224 3.60 7.31 4.06
N GLY A 225 2.80 6.33 4.50
CA GLY A 225 2.51 6.10 5.90
C GLY A 225 3.66 5.44 6.68
N ASN A 226 3.65 5.60 8.00
CA ASN A 226 4.66 5.04 8.91
C ASN A 226 4.59 3.49 8.88
N PRO A 227 5.70 2.76 8.60
CA PRO A 227 5.69 1.30 8.51
C PRO A 227 5.40 0.58 9.83
N ASN A 228 5.39 1.31 10.96
CA ASN A 228 4.98 0.78 12.26
C ASN A 228 3.46 0.81 12.48
N GLU A 229 2.70 1.43 11.58
CA GLU A 229 1.23 1.41 11.62
C GLU A 229 0.66 0.19 10.88
N PHE A 230 -0.41 -0.40 11.44
CA PHE A 230 -1.07 -1.58 10.85
C PHE A 230 -2.07 -1.24 9.72
N ASN A 231 -2.29 0.04 9.43
CA ASN A 231 -3.34 0.51 8.51
C ASN A 231 -3.20 -0.11 7.10
N ALA A 232 -1.99 -0.07 6.52
CA ALA A 232 -1.72 -0.65 5.20
C ALA A 232 -1.95 -2.18 5.15
N VAL A 233 -1.67 -2.89 6.26
CA VAL A 233 -1.92 -4.34 6.36
C VAL A 233 -3.42 -4.63 6.43
N GLN A 234 -4.20 -3.78 7.11
CA GLN A 234 -5.66 -3.90 7.17
C GLN A 234 -6.30 -3.65 5.79
N HIS A 235 -5.92 -2.60 5.06
CA HIS A 235 -6.43 -2.40 3.70
C HIS A 235 -5.98 -3.50 2.74
N ALA A 236 -4.74 -3.98 2.80
CA ALA A 236 -4.31 -5.14 2.01
C ALA A 236 -5.18 -6.38 2.31
N GLY A 237 -5.44 -6.65 3.60
CA GLY A 237 -6.35 -7.71 4.03
C GLY A 237 -7.76 -7.58 3.45
N GLY A 238 -8.30 -6.35 3.44
CA GLY A 238 -9.62 -5.98 2.90
C GLY A 238 -9.71 -6.03 1.38
N ILE A 239 -8.74 -5.46 0.66
CA ILE A 239 -8.63 -5.53 -0.82
C ILE A 239 -8.66 -6.98 -1.28
N VAL A 240 -7.84 -7.82 -0.66
CA VAL A 240 -7.79 -9.24 -1.01
C VAL A 240 -9.13 -9.92 -0.73
N ARG A 241 -9.82 -9.58 0.38
CA ARG A 241 -11.13 -10.17 0.68
C ARG A 241 -12.22 -9.70 -0.29
N LEU A 242 -12.18 -8.44 -0.73
CA LEU A 242 -13.10 -7.90 -1.74
C LEU A 242 -12.89 -8.57 -3.10
N LEU A 243 -11.64 -8.69 -3.56
CA LEU A 243 -11.29 -9.44 -4.77
C LEU A 243 -11.78 -10.89 -4.70
N GLU A 244 -11.44 -11.60 -3.63
CA GLU A 244 -11.78 -13.02 -3.43
C GLU A 244 -13.29 -13.28 -3.50
N VAL A 245 -14.10 -12.47 -2.81
CA VAL A 245 -15.56 -12.66 -2.75
C VAL A 245 -16.26 -12.18 -4.01
N ARG A 246 -15.87 -11.03 -4.57
CA ARG A 246 -16.39 -10.53 -5.86
C ARG A 246 -16.07 -11.49 -7.00
N GLY A 247 -14.87 -12.08 -6.99
CA GLY A 247 -14.35 -12.89 -8.09
C GLY A 247 -13.92 -12.07 -9.31
N PRO A 248 -13.46 -12.75 -10.37
CA PRO A 248 -13.31 -12.13 -11.69
C PRO A 248 -14.69 -11.65 -12.20
N PRO A 249 -14.80 -10.43 -12.75
CA PRO A 249 -15.96 -10.09 -13.57
C PRO A 249 -16.00 -10.97 -14.83
N PRO A 250 -17.19 -11.31 -15.36
CA PRO A 250 -17.32 -12.19 -16.53
C PRO A 250 -16.83 -11.54 -17.84
N ASN A 251 -16.85 -10.21 -17.92
CA ASN A 251 -16.31 -9.41 -19.02
C ASN A 251 -15.60 -8.18 -18.40
N PRO A 252 -14.32 -8.28 -17.99
CA PRO A 252 -13.60 -7.15 -17.41
C PRO A 252 -13.44 -6.01 -18.44
N SER A 253 -13.68 -4.76 -18.01
CA SER A 253 -13.12 -3.61 -18.70
C SER A 253 -11.60 -3.56 -18.51
N ARG A 254 -10.84 -2.91 -19.42
CA ARG A 254 -9.37 -2.73 -19.28
C ARG A 254 -8.97 -2.17 -17.90
N PHE A 255 -9.82 -1.34 -17.29
CA PHE A 255 -9.59 -0.85 -15.94
C PHE A 255 -9.63 -1.96 -14.88
N GLU A 256 -10.63 -2.83 -14.95
CA GLU A 256 -10.79 -3.97 -14.05
C GLU A 256 -9.66 -4.99 -14.26
N THR A 257 -9.29 -5.29 -15.51
CA THR A 257 -8.12 -6.12 -15.81
C THR A 257 -6.88 -5.53 -15.17
N SER A 258 -6.60 -4.24 -15.39
CA SER A 258 -5.35 -3.61 -14.96
C SER A 258 -5.25 -3.42 -13.45
N ILE A 259 -6.35 -3.08 -12.75
CA ILE A 259 -6.31 -3.00 -11.28
C ILE A 259 -6.21 -4.41 -10.65
N THR A 260 -6.91 -5.43 -11.17
CA THR A 260 -6.76 -6.82 -10.71
C THR A 260 -5.33 -7.32 -10.95
N ALA A 261 -4.78 -7.05 -12.13
CA ALA A 261 -3.40 -7.39 -12.52
C ALA A 261 -2.35 -6.71 -11.63
N HIS A 262 -2.59 -5.47 -11.21
CA HIS A 262 -1.71 -4.73 -10.29
C HIS A 262 -1.76 -5.29 -8.86
N LEU A 263 -2.93 -5.75 -8.42
CA LEU A 263 -3.14 -6.29 -7.08
C LEU A 263 -2.55 -7.70 -6.84
N ARG A 264 -1.85 -8.30 -7.82
CA ARG A 264 -1.02 -9.51 -7.65
C ARG A 264 -0.09 -9.41 -6.43
N GLY A 265 0.56 -8.26 -6.24
CA GLY A 265 1.51 -8.02 -5.13
C GLY A 265 0.88 -8.22 -3.75
N PRO A 266 -0.15 -7.43 -3.37
CA PRO A 266 -0.89 -7.61 -2.13
C PRO A 266 -1.50 -9.01 -1.93
N VAL A 267 -2.00 -9.64 -3.01
CA VAL A 267 -2.55 -11.01 -2.96
C VAL A 267 -1.49 -12.04 -2.56
N VAL A 268 -0.35 -12.08 -3.27
CA VAL A 268 0.74 -13.02 -2.97
C VAL A 268 1.37 -12.70 -1.62
N MET A 269 1.52 -11.42 -1.25
CA MET A 269 2.02 -11.02 0.06
C MET A 269 1.14 -11.53 1.20
N LYS A 270 -0.20 -11.43 1.10
CA LYS A 270 -1.12 -11.98 2.10
C LYS A 270 -1.04 -13.51 2.19
N ALA A 271 -0.92 -14.20 1.05
CA ALA A 271 -0.73 -15.65 1.00
C ALA A 271 0.51 -16.07 1.79
N ILE A 272 1.64 -15.41 1.52
CA ILE A 272 2.94 -15.65 2.18
C ILE A 272 2.90 -15.30 3.67
N GLN A 273 2.32 -14.17 4.04
CA GLN A 273 2.25 -13.68 5.43
C GLN A 273 1.42 -14.59 6.33
N PHE A 274 0.24 -15.02 5.88
CA PHE A 274 -0.70 -15.78 6.71
C PHE A 274 -0.71 -17.28 6.40
N GLY A 275 0.11 -17.74 5.45
CA GLY A 275 0.21 -19.16 5.08
C GLY A 275 -1.04 -19.70 4.38
N VAL A 276 -1.82 -18.84 3.73
CA VAL A 276 -3.08 -19.20 3.06
C VAL A 276 -2.86 -19.45 1.56
N PRO A 277 -3.73 -20.21 0.87
CA PRO A 277 -3.63 -20.40 -0.58
C PRO A 277 -3.69 -19.08 -1.37
N CYS A 278 -2.88 -18.98 -2.42
CA CYS A 278 -2.91 -17.85 -3.35
C CYS A 278 -4.05 -18.04 -4.35
N PHE A 279 -5.24 -17.49 -4.10
CA PHE A 279 -6.42 -17.72 -4.96
C PHE A 279 -6.24 -17.29 -6.43
N PHE A 280 -5.24 -16.45 -6.74
CA PHE A 280 -4.82 -16.11 -8.10
C PHE A 280 -4.16 -17.27 -8.88
N THR A 281 -3.70 -18.35 -8.24
CA THR A 281 -3.27 -19.58 -8.96
C THR A 281 -4.45 -20.48 -9.37
N SER A 282 -5.68 -20.17 -8.95
CA SER A 282 -6.84 -20.96 -9.35
C SER A 282 -7.28 -20.66 -10.78
N PRO A 283 -7.73 -21.66 -11.57
CA PRO A 283 -8.17 -21.48 -12.97
C PRO A 283 -9.27 -20.43 -13.19
N LYS A 284 -9.98 -20.05 -12.12
CA LYS A 284 -11.00 -18.99 -12.14
C LYS A 284 -10.39 -17.62 -12.48
N TRP A 285 -9.15 -17.34 -12.10
CA TRP A 285 -8.50 -16.03 -12.29
C TRP A 285 -7.50 -15.98 -13.44
N SER A 286 -6.97 -17.13 -13.88
CA SER A 286 -5.94 -17.24 -14.90
C SER A 286 -6.23 -16.39 -16.15
N SER A 287 -7.45 -16.46 -16.70
CA SER A 287 -7.83 -15.74 -17.92
C SER A 287 -7.77 -14.21 -17.81
N ILE A 288 -7.96 -13.60 -16.64
CA ILE A 288 -7.81 -12.14 -16.46
C ILE A 288 -6.33 -11.76 -16.36
N LEU A 289 -5.53 -12.59 -15.70
CA LEU A 289 -4.09 -12.36 -15.54
C LEU A 289 -3.35 -12.54 -16.89
N GLU A 290 -3.71 -13.59 -17.62
CA GLU A 290 -3.29 -13.88 -19.00
C GLU A 290 -3.73 -12.78 -19.98
N ALA A 291 -4.94 -12.25 -19.84
CA ALA A 291 -5.42 -11.16 -20.72
C ALA A 291 -4.62 -9.87 -20.57
N GLU A 292 -4.22 -9.48 -19.34
CA GLU A 292 -3.31 -8.34 -19.16
C GLU A 292 -1.92 -8.67 -19.72
N GLU A 293 -1.39 -9.87 -19.42
CA GLU A 293 -0.07 -10.33 -19.89
C GLU A 293 0.03 -10.34 -21.42
N ALA A 294 -1.06 -10.67 -22.13
CA ALA A 294 -1.16 -10.64 -23.59
C ALA A 294 -1.53 -9.27 -24.19
N SER A 295 -2.12 -8.36 -23.41
CA SER A 295 -2.55 -7.02 -23.87
C SER A 295 -1.48 -5.94 -23.71
N ALA A 296 -0.38 -6.22 -23.01
CA ALA A 296 0.62 -5.23 -22.63
C ALA A 296 1.91 -5.30 -23.49
N ALA A 297 2.64 -4.19 -23.56
CA ALA A 297 4.01 -4.14 -24.10
C ALA A 297 5.05 -4.74 -23.11
N THR A 298 4.72 -5.88 -22.51
CA THR A 298 5.52 -6.56 -21.48
C THR A 298 6.49 -7.55 -22.15
N PRO A 299 7.80 -7.50 -21.87
CA PRO A 299 8.76 -8.45 -22.42
C PRO A 299 8.42 -9.92 -22.07
N PRO A 300 8.72 -10.91 -22.95
CA PRO A 300 8.44 -12.33 -22.67
C PRO A 300 9.14 -12.89 -21.41
N TRP A 301 10.29 -12.32 -21.01
CA TRP A 301 10.94 -12.67 -19.74
C TRP A 301 10.14 -12.18 -18.52
N ALA A 302 9.46 -11.05 -18.64
CA ALA A 302 8.64 -10.48 -17.56
C ALA A 302 7.33 -11.25 -17.37
N GLN A 303 6.71 -11.75 -18.44
CA GLN A 303 5.59 -12.68 -18.35
C GLN A 303 5.99 -13.96 -17.58
N ARG A 304 7.11 -14.60 -17.96
CA ARG A 304 7.66 -15.76 -17.22
C ARG A 304 7.93 -15.44 -15.74
N LEU A 305 8.47 -14.27 -15.43
CA LEU A 305 8.71 -13.82 -14.05
C LEU A 305 7.41 -13.68 -13.25
N ILE A 306 6.39 -13.04 -13.82
CA ILE A 306 5.07 -12.84 -13.20
C ILE A 306 4.43 -14.20 -12.89
N GLN A 307 4.57 -15.16 -13.79
CA GLN A 307 4.09 -16.53 -13.57
C GLN A 307 4.82 -17.21 -12.39
N GLN A 308 6.16 -17.14 -12.32
CA GLN A 308 6.90 -17.70 -11.16
C GLN A 308 6.48 -17.04 -9.82
N PHE A 309 6.14 -15.74 -9.83
CA PHE A 309 5.71 -15.03 -8.62
C PHE A 309 4.38 -15.54 -8.05
N LEU A 310 3.41 -15.91 -8.90
CA LEU A 310 2.10 -16.39 -8.45
C LEU A 310 2.18 -17.72 -7.67
N TRP A 311 3.04 -18.63 -8.14
CA TRP A 311 3.28 -19.95 -7.51
C TRP A 311 4.24 -19.90 -6.31
N TRP A 312 4.91 -18.76 -6.06
CA TRP A 312 5.97 -18.63 -5.06
C TRP A 312 5.54 -19.02 -3.63
N ASN A 313 4.27 -18.80 -3.29
CA ASN A 313 3.70 -19.18 -2.00
C ASN A 313 3.73 -20.70 -1.74
N GLU A 314 3.55 -21.52 -2.77
CA GLU A 314 3.57 -22.99 -2.62
C GLU A 314 4.97 -23.49 -2.29
N LEU A 315 6.00 -22.94 -2.97
CA LEU A 315 7.40 -23.25 -2.66
C LEU A 315 7.75 -22.87 -1.22
N ILE A 316 7.29 -21.71 -0.73
CA ILE A 316 7.44 -21.31 0.68
C ILE A 316 6.77 -22.30 1.65
N VAL A 317 5.55 -22.77 1.34
CA VAL A 317 4.84 -23.74 2.18
C VAL A 317 5.55 -25.10 2.20
N GLU A 318 6.05 -25.58 1.06
CA GLU A 318 6.75 -26.85 0.97
C GLU A 318 8.15 -26.80 1.60
N VAL A 319 8.92 -25.71 1.41
CA VAL A 319 10.20 -25.49 2.11
C VAL A 319 10.01 -25.39 3.63
N ARG A 320 8.97 -24.68 4.10
CA ARG A 320 8.62 -24.63 5.53
C ARG A 320 8.23 -26.02 6.05
N GLY A 321 7.45 -26.79 5.29
CA GLY A 321 7.11 -28.17 5.63
C GLY A 321 8.33 -29.09 5.70
N TYR A 322 9.30 -28.94 4.79
CA TYR A 322 10.58 -29.63 4.82
C TYR A 322 11.38 -29.28 6.08
N LEU A 323 11.57 -27.98 6.37
CA LEU A 323 12.34 -27.50 7.52
C LEU A 323 11.76 -27.96 8.87
N ASN A 324 10.44 -28.12 8.94
CA ASN A 324 9.75 -28.63 10.13
C ASN A 324 9.69 -30.18 10.22
N GLY A 325 10.26 -30.92 9.26
CA GLY A 325 10.16 -32.39 9.20
C GLY A 325 8.76 -32.92 8.87
N GLN A 326 7.90 -32.09 8.28
CA GLN A 326 6.49 -32.38 7.97
C GLN A 326 6.27 -32.88 6.52
N LEU A 327 7.30 -32.81 5.67
CA LEU A 327 7.22 -33.20 4.26
C LEU A 327 7.63 -34.67 4.05
N SER A 328 6.82 -35.45 3.34
CA SER A 328 7.11 -36.87 3.06
C SER A 328 8.25 -37.04 2.06
N ILE A 329 9.07 -38.10 2.21
CA ILE A 329 10.29 -38.36 1.41
C ILE A 329 10.07 -38.21 -0.10
N THR A 330 8.95 -38.70 -0.64
CA THR A 330 8.56 -38.52 -2.04
C THR A 330 8.52 -37.04 -2.46
N LYS A 331 7.82 -36.22 -1.68
CA LYS A 331 7.66 -34.78 -1.91
C LYS A 331 8.94 -33.98 -1.70
N ILE A 332 9.94 -34.51 -0.99
CA ILE A 332 11.25 -33.86 -0.89
C ILE A 332 11.95 -33.85 -2.26
N GLY A 333 11.87 -34.95 -3.00
CA GLY A 333 12.37 -35.02 -4.37
C GLY A 333 11.61 -34.08 -5.31
N ASP A 334 10.27 -34.08 -5.24
CA ASP A 334 9.43 -33.18 -6.03
C ASP A 334 9.75 -31.70 -5.75
N LEU A 335 9.94 -31.33 -4.47
CA LEU A 335 10.33 -29.99 -4.05
C LEU A 335 11.72 -29.61 -4.60
N GLN A 336 12.73 -30.47 -4.45
CA GLN A 336 14.08 -30.23 -4.97
C GLN A 336 14.07 -30.04 -6.50
N ASN A 337 13.25 -30.82 -7.22
CA ASN A 337 13.03 -30.68 -8.66
C ASN A 337 12.35 -29.34 -9.01
N ARG A 338 11.27 -28.96 -8.32
CA ARG A 338 10.56 -27.68 -8.53
C ARG A 338 11.48 -26.47 -8.28
N LEU A 339 12.21 -26.46 -7.16
CA LEU A 339 13.14 -25.38 -6.83
C LEU A 339 14.26 -25.25 -7.88
N SER A 340 14.77 -26.38 -8.37
CA SER A 340 15.79 -26.39 -9.43
C SER A 340 15.25 -25.88 -10.75
N ALA A 341 14.02 -26.26 -11.14
CA ALA A 341 13.36 -25.77 -12.35
C ALA A 341 13.06 -24.26 -12.27
N THR A 342 12.52 -23.76 -11.16
CA THR A 342 12.32 -22.32 -10.93
C THR A 342 13.65 -21.56 -10.94
N LYS A 343 14.74 -22.12 -10.39
CA LYS A 343 16.08 -21.54 -10.52
C LYS A 343 16.53 -21.44 -11.98
N MET A 344 16.40 -22.50 -12.77
CA MET A 344 16.76 -22.47 -14.20
C MET A 344 15.95 -21.43 -14.98
N ILE A 345 14.65 -21.27 -14.67
CA ILE A 345 13.80 -20.23 -15.27
C ILE A 345 14.28 -18.82 -14.89
N LEU A 346 14.64 -18.59 -13.62
CA LEU A 346 15.15 -17.29 -13.16
C LEU A 346 16.56 -16.98 -13.71
N ASP A 347 17.45 -17.97 -13.80
CA ASP A 347 18.77 -17.80 -14.39
C ASP A 347 18.68 -17.53 -15.91
N SER A 348 17.75 -18.17 -16.63
CA SER A 348 17.42 -17.79 -18.03
C SER A 348 16.86 -16.37 -18.14
N ILE A 349 15.91 -15.98 -17.27
CA ILE A 349 15.40 -14.59 -17.21
C ILE A 349 16.53 -13.59 -16.92
N ASN A 350 17.59 -13.98 -16.23
CA ASN A 350 18.76 -13.14 -16.05
C ASN A 350 19.51 -12.89 -17.37
N GLU A 351 19.63 -13.91 -18.23
CA GLU A 351 20.26 -13.78 -19.56
C GLU A 351 19.46 -12.82 -20.45
N ASP A 352 18.13 -12.98 -20.50
CA ASP A 352 17.22 -12.06 -21.21
C ASP A 352 17.39 -10.60 -20.73
N ILE A 353 17.49 -10.39 -19.41
CA ILE A 353 17.65 -9.07 -18.80
C ILE A 353 19.02 -8.45 -19.11
N GLU A 354 20.10 -9.24 -19.08
CA GLU A 354 21.43 -8.73 -19.41
C GLU A 354 21.58 -8.46 -20.92
N GLU A 355 20.87 -9.18 -21.81
CA GLU A 355 20.78 -8.83 -23.23
C GLU A 355 20.02 -7.50 -23.43
N GLU A 356 18.87 -7.31 -22.77
CA GLU A 356 18.12 -6.04 -22.84
C GLU A 356 18.91 -4.86 -22.25
N LEU A 357 19.79 -5.11 -21.26
CA LEU A 357 20.73 -4.11 -20.72
C LEU A 357 21.94 -3.85 -21.64
N ALA A 358 22.41 -4.85 -22.38
CA ALA A 358 23.51 -4.70 -23.32
C ALA A 358 23.12 -3.85 -24.54
N ASN A 359 21.83 -3.77 -24.86
CA ASN A 359 21.32 -2.90 -25.90
C ASN A 359 21.30 -1.43 -25.46
N GLU A 360 22.21 -0.61 -25.99
CA GLU A 360 22.30 0.83 -25.71
C GLU A 360 21.03 1.61 -26.10
N GLU A 361 20.14 1.05 -26.94
CA GLU A 361 18.82 1.63 -27.19
C GLU A 361 17.90 1.65 -25.96
N HIS A 362 18.20 0.94 -24.87
CA HIS A 362 17.37 0.93 -23.65
C HIS A 362 18.02 1.59 -22.41
N ILE A 363 19.29 2.01 -22.51
CA ILE A 363 20.04 2.58 -21.39
C ILE A 363 20.55 3.99 -21.69
N LYS A 364 20.50 4.88 -20.69
CA LYS A 364 21.50 5.96 -20.57
C LYS A 364 22.45 5.62 -19.43
N SER A 365 23.71 5.40 -19.76
CA SER A 365 24.77 5.26 -18.76
C SER A 365 25.05 6.63 -18.14
N VAL A 366 25.04 6.70 -16.80
CA VAL A 366 25.30 7.94 -16.07
C VAL A 366 26.53 7.72 -15.21
N ILE A 367 27.68 8.19 -15.68
CA ILE A 367 28.93 8.19 -14.91
C ILE A 367 28.72 9.10 -13.69
N ASN A 368 28.85 8.55 -12.48
CA ASN A 368 28.66 9.30 -11.24
C ASN A 368 29.98 9.97 -10.81
N ALA A 369 30.14 11.26 -11.11
CA ALA A 369 31.38 12.03 -10.93
C ALA A 369 31.78 12.33 -9.46
N LYS A 370 31.47 11.44 -8.51
CA LYS A 370 31.69 11.58 -7.06
C LYS A 370 31.90 10.26 -6.29
N ALA A 371 32.29 9.17 -6.94
CA ALA A 371 32.37 7.85 -6.30
C ALA A 371 33.76 7.19 -6.43
N ASP A 372 34.54 7.18 -5.34
CA ASP A 372 35.87 6.54 -5.26
C ASP A 372 35.80 5.00 -5.12
N SER A 373 34.92 4.32 -5.86
CA SER A 373 34.77 2.85 -5.77
C SER A 373 34.23 2.20 -7.05
N ALA A 374 34.54 0.92 -7.25
CA ALA A 374 34.40 0.16 -8.50
C ALA A 374 32.95 -0.11 -9.00
N PHE A 375 31.95 0.64 -8.55
CA PHE A 375 30.54 0.51 -8.92
C PHE A 375 30.03 1.69 -9.77
N GLU A 376 30.93 2.32 -10.55
CA GLU A 376 30.73 3.64 -11.18
C GLU A 376 29.59 3.75 -12.21
N LYS A 377 29.22 2.65 -12.87
CA LYS A 377 28.24 2.64 -13.97
C LYS A 377 26.80 2.71 -13.48
N ALA A 378 26.33 3.86 -12.97
CA ALA A 378 24.91 4.00 -12.63
C ALA A 378 24.03 3.96 -13.91
N PHE A 379 23.13 2.99 -14.00
CA PHE A 379 22.17 2.90 -15.09
C PHE A 379 21.00 3.87 -14.88
N SER A 380 20.65 4.61 -15.92
CA SER A 380 19.34 5.25 -16.07
C SER A 380 18.53 4.46 -17.11
N PRO A 381 17.89 3.35 -16.72
CA PRO A 381 17.03 2.57 -17.64
C PRO A 381 15.90 3.45 -18.19
N LYS A 382 15.54 3.26 -19.47
CA LYS A 382 14.48 4.05 -20.10
C LYS A 382 13.06 3.75 -19.57
N SER A 383 12.84 2.61 -18.90
CA SER A 383 11.54 2.19 -18.37
C SER A 383 11.56 1.88 -16.86
N TYR A 384 10.56 2.41 -16.16
CA TYR A 384 10.29 2.06 -14.75
C TYR A 384 9.76 0.63 -14.61
N ALA A 385 8.96 0.14 -15.56
CA ALA A 385 8.45 -1.23 -15.53
C ALA A 385 9.62 -2.23 -15.60
N PHE A 386 10.56 -2.01 -16.53
CA PHE A 386 11.82 -2.76 -16.59
C PHE A 386 12.59 -2.71 -15.26
N SER A 387 12.73 -1.51 -14.68
CA SER A 387 13.44 -1.32 -13.40
C SER A 387 12.80 -2.10 -12.25
N SER A 388 11.47 -2.08 -12.16
CA SER A 388 10.70 -2.80 -11.14
C SER A 388 10.81 -4.31 -11.33
N LEU A 389 10.58 -4.81 -12.55
CA LEU A 389 10.56 -6.23 -12.87
C LEU A 389 11.96 -6.88 -12.77
N SER A 390 13.01 -6.22 -13.25
CA SER A 390 14.39 -6.72 -13.12
C SER A 390 14.88 -6.76 -11.66
N MET A 391 14.32 -5.93 -10.77
CA MET A 391 14.57 -5.98 -9.33
C MET A 391 13.73 -7.03 -8.61
N ILE A 392 12.46 -7.23 -9.00
CA ILE A 392 11.66 -8.38 -8.53
C ILE A 392 12.37 -9.69 -8.89
N HIS A 393 12.86 -9.81 -10.13
CA HIS A 393 13.73 -10.91 -10.54
C HIS A 393 14.95 -11.04 -9.61
N ALA A 394 15.72 -9.95 -9.39
CA ALA A 394 16.89 -9.99 -8.52
C ALA A 394 16.56 -10.54 -7.11
N GLY A 395 15.45 -10.10 -6.51
CA GLY A 395 14.97 -10.59 -5.22
C GLY A 395 14.67 -12.10 -5.20
N PHE A 396 13.96 -12.62 -6.20
CA PHE A 396 13.65 -14.06 -6.28
C PHE A 396 14.84 -14.91 -6.72
N SER A 397 15.76 -14.36 -7.52
CA SER A 397 17.04 -14.98 -7.86
C SER A 397 17.90 -15.25 -6.62
N PHE A 398 17.83 -14.37 -5.61
CA PHE A 398 18.38 -14.62 -4.28
C PHE A 398 17.53 -15.64 -3.52
N ALA A 399 16.24 -15.39 -3.33
CA ALA A 399 15.38 -16.25 -2.52
C ALA A 399 15.33 -17.73 -2.96
N ILE A 400 15.44 -18.04 -4.26
CA ILE A 400 15.51 -19.43 -4.76
C ILE A 400 16.82 -20.13 -4.37
N ASP A 401 17.96 -19.44 -4.48
CA ASP A 401 19.27 -19.98 -4.10
C ASP A 401 19.33 -20.24 -2.59
N ARG A 402 18.64 -19.42 -1.78
CA ARG A 402 18.45 -19.66 -0.34
C ARG A 402 17.58 -20.88 -0.06
N MET A 403 16.44 -21.03 -0.74
CA MET A 403 15.58 -22.22 -0.59
C MET A 403 16.35 -23.51 -0.94
N LEU A 404 17.08 -23.52 -2.07
CA LEU A 404 17.89 -24.65 -2.50
C LEU A 404 19.00 -25.00 -1.49
N PHE A 405 19.70 -24.00 -0.95
CA PHE A 405 20.69 -24.21 0.11
C PHE A 405 20.07 -24.88 1.35
N LEU A 406 18.88 -24.45 1.76
CA LEU A 406 18.15 -25.02 2.90
C LEU A 406 17.71 -26.48 2.63
N THR A 407 17.18 -26.78 1.43
CA THR A 407 16.69 -28.12 1.09
C THR A 407 17.78 -29.13 0.71
N ASN A 408 18.98 -28.68 0.36
CA ASN A 408 20.10 -29.57 0.02
C ASN A 408 20.92 -29.98 1.25
N ARG A 409 20.85 -29.23 2.35
CA ARG A 409 21.73 -29.39 3.52
C ARG A 409 21.61 -30.74 4.23
N SER A 410 20.51 -31.47 4.04
CA SER A 410 20.28 -32.79 4.66
C SER A 410 20.68 -33.98 3.78
N ASN A 411 21.04 -33.78 2.51
CA ASN A 411 21.52 -34.85 1.62
C ASN A 411 23.04 -35.11 1.76
N VAL A 412 23.72 -34.45 2.69
CA VAL A 412 25.16 -34.61 2.91
C VAL A 412 25.45 -35.82 3.79
N THR A 413 25.51 -36.99 3.17
CA THR A 413 26.51 -37.98 3.60
C THR A 413 27.89 -37.36 3.35
N PRO A 414 28.82 -37.31 4.32
CA PRO A 414 30.09 -36.60 4.19
C PRO A 414 31.10 -37.37 3.31
N CYS A 415 30.79 -37.49 2.02
CA CYS A 415 31.52 -38.31 1.03
C CYS A 415 32.21 -37.50 -0.08
N PHE A 416 32.00 -36.18 -0.13
CA PHE A 416 32.67 -35.27 -1.07
C PHE A 416 33.54 -34.25 -0.32
N PRO A 417 34.81 -34.57 -0.03
CA PRO A 417 35.75 -33.58 0.51
C PRO A 417 36.10 -32.54 -0.56
N GLY A 418 35.58 -31.32 -0.45
CA GLY A 418 35.98 -30.22 -1.33
C GLY A 418 35.05 -29.01 -1.48
N VAL A 419 33.84 -29.00 -0.90
CA VAL A 419 32.87 -27.89 -1.12
C VAL A 419 32.19 -27.40 0.17
N ASP A 420 32.95 -27.21 1.24
CA ASP A 420 32.65 -26.11 2.19
C ASP A 420 33.01 -24.78 1.52
N ARG A 421 32.26 -24.40 0.48
CA ARG A 421 32.29 -23.04 -0.04
C ARG A 421 31.46 -22.18 0.91
N PRO A 422 31.97 -21.02 1.36
CA PRO A 422 31.13 -19.97 1.91
C PRO A 422 29.93 -19.72 0.99
N TRP A 423 28.79 -19.43 1.59
CA TRP A 423 27.58 -19.11 0.86
C TRP A 423 27.74 -17.66 0.35
N THR A 424 28.49 -17.52 -0.75
CA THR A 424 28.93 -16.23 -1.31
C THR A 424 27.90 -15.66 -2.28
N ILE A 425 28.00 -14.36 -2.60
CA ILE A 425 27.26 -13.73 -3.69
C ILE A 425 27.72 -14.31 -5.04
N GLN A 426 27.19 -15.47 -5.41
CA GLN A 426 27.46 -16.16 -6.68
C GLN A 426 26.84 -15.43 -7.89
N LYS A 427 26.12 -14.32 -7.66
CA LYS A 427 25.50 -13.47 -8.69
C LYS A 427 25.99 -12.01 -8.61
N PRO A 428 27.30 -11.73 -8.80
CA PRO A 428 27.85 -10.37 -8.69
C PRO A 428 27.22 -9.40 -9.71
N GLN A 429 26.81 -9.88 -10.89
CA GLN A 429 26.04 -9.13 -11.88
C GLN A 429 24.72 -8.62 -11.31
N ILE A 430 23.93 -9.50 -10.65
CA ILE A 430 22.64 -9.13 -10.05
C ILE A 430 22.83 -8.13 -8.91
N PHE A 431 23.87 -8.29 -8.10
CA PHE A 431 24.18 -7.34 -7.02
C PHE A 431 24.60 -5.97 -7.57
N ALA A 432 25.46 -5.93 -8.59
CA ALA A 432 25.82 -4.70 -9.28
C ALA A 432 24.58 -4.01 -9.88
N ARG A 433 23.75 -4.75 -10.63
CA ARG A 433 22.47 -4.27 -11.20
C ARG A 433 21.58 -3.66 -10.12
N MET A 434 21.44 -4.32 -8.97
CA MET A 434 20.67 -3.80 -7.83
C MET A 434 21.23 -2.48 -7.28
N TRP A 435 22.55 -2.36 -7.13
CA TRP A 435 23.18 -1.14 -6.64
C TRP A 435 23.06 0.03 -7.64
N GLN A 436 23.16 -0.27 -8.93
CA GLN A 436 22.97 0.70 -10.02
C GLN A 436 21.52 1.19 -10.08
N THR A 437 20.53 0.30 -9.93
CA THR A 437 19.11 0.66 -9.89
C THR A 437 18.73 1.38 -8.59
N HIS A 438 19.40 1.13 -7.46
CA HIS A 438 19.22 1.92 -6.23
C HIS A 438 19.51 3.42 -6.46
N GLN A 439 20.59 3.76 -7.17
CA GLN A 439 20.95 5.14 -7.53
C GLN A 439 19.92 5.82 -8.47
N TYR A 440 19.17 5.04 -9.24
CA TYR A 440 18.00 5.53 -9.98
C TYR A 440 16.79 5.72 -9.06
N ALA A 441 16.47 4.75 -8.21
CA ALA A 441 15.35 4.80 -7.26
C ALA A 441 15.44 5.98 -6.27
N LEU A 442 16.64 6.36 -5.82
CA LEU A 442 16.84 7.54 -4.96
C LEU A 442 16.34 8.85 -5.59
N LYS A 443 16.32 8.95 -6.94
CA LYS A 443 15.80 10.09 -7.71
C LYS A 443 14.27 10.05 -7.85
N LEU A 444 13.65 8.90 -7.60
CA LEU A 444 12.21 8.66 -7.64
C LEU A 444 11.53 8.77 -6.26
N ARG A 445 12.25 9.17 -5.21
CA ARG A 445 11.66 9.40 -3.87
C ARG A 445 10.72 10.63 -3.87
N PRO A 446 9.63 10.60 -3.07
CA PRO A 446 9.25 9.54 -2.15
C PRO A 446 8.50 8.35 -2.78
N VAL A 447 7.71 8.56 -3.84
CA VAL A 447 6.69 7.59 -4.28
C VAL A 447 7.27 6.42 -5.09
N GLY A 448 8.06 6.74 -6.12
CA GLY A 448 8.56 5.78 -7.11
C GLY A 448 9.78 4.98 -6.69
N ALA A 449 10.25 5.08 -5.45
CA ALA A 449 11.39 4.30 -4.94
C ALA A 449 10.99 2.93 -4.37
N SER A 450 9.68 2.69 -4.19
CA SER A 450 9.12 1.56 -3.42
C SER A 450 9.48 0.16 -3.96
N PHE A 451 9.66 0.01 -5.27
CA PHE A 451 9.99 -1.28 -5.91
C PHE A 451 11.31 -1.92 -5.42
N MET A 452 12.25 -1.13 -4.92
CA MET A 452 13.53 -1.61 -4.38
C MET A 452 13.42 -2.31 -3.02
N HIS A 453 12.30 -2.14 -2.30
CA HIS A 453 12.18 -2.50 -0.88
C HIS A 453 12.36 -4.01 -0.62
N LEU A 454 11.51 -4.85 -1.22
CA LEU A 454 11.60 -6.31 -1.06
C LEU A 454 12.90 -6.90 -1.65
N PRO A 455 13.36 -6.51 -2.85
CA PRO A 455 14.63 -6.99 -3.40
C PRO A 455 15.84 -6.73 -2.49
N LEU A 456 15.95 -5.54 -1.88
CA LEU A 456 17.01 -5.24 -0.91
C LEU A 456 16.88 -6.09 0.36
N MET A 457 15.67 -6.32 0.86
CA MET A 457 15.45 -7.20 2.02
C MET A 457 15.88 -8.65 1.73
N LEU A 458 15.57 -9.17 0.54
CA LEU A 458 16.01 -10.50 0.14
C LEU A 458 17.53 -10.55 -0.03
N ALA A 459 18.15 -9.54 -0.64
CA ALA A 459 19.60 -9.39 -0.75
C ALA A 459 20.32 -9.27 0.60
N PHE A 460 19.67 -8.74 1.65
CA PHE A 460 20.27 -8.63 3.00
C PHE A 460 20.63 -10.01 3.59
N MET A 461 19.77 -11.01 3.40
CA MET A 461 20.07 -12.41 3.78
C MET A 461 21.19 -13.04 2.95
N HIS A 462 21.63 -12.35 1.88
CA HIS A 462 22.59 -12.81 0.89
C HIS A 462 23.95 -12.08 1.00
N ALA A 463 24.14 -11.25 2.02
CA ALA A 463 25.41 -10.60 2.31
C ALA A 463 26.24 -11.42 3.31
N GLU A 464 27.47 -11.81 2.94
CA GLU A 464 28.40 -12.48 3.87
C GLU A 464 28.96 -11.50 4.91
N SER A 465 29.50 -10.37 4.45
CA SER A 465 30.20 -9.39 5.28
C SER A 465 29.24 -8.43 6.01
N ASP A 466 29.60 -7.97 7.19
CA ASP A 466 28.76 -7.04 7.96
C ASP A 466 28.76 -5.62 7.38
N GLU A 467 29.80 -5.23 6.65
CA GLU A 467 29.86 -3.99 5.85
C GLU A 467 28.82 -4.03 4.72
N THR A 468 28.67 -5.19 4.06
CA THR A 468 27.70 -5.39 2.99
C THR A 468 26.27 -5.39 3.54
N LYS A 469 26.05 -6.02 4.72
CA LYS A 469 24.77 -5.93 5.45
C LYS A 469 24.43 -4.49 5.84
N ALA A 470 25.42 -3.73 6.35
CA ALA A 470 25.24 -2.33 6.71
C ALA A 470 24.91 -1.46 5.49
N LEU A 471 25.58 -1.67 4.35
CA LEU A 471 25.33 -0.98 3.09
C LEU A 471 23.93 -1.25 2.53
N ILE A 472 23.45 -2.50 2.57
CA ILE A 472 22.07 -2.84 2.19
C ILE A 472 21.06 -2.22 3.17
N LEU A 473 21.34 -2.26 4.48
CA LEU A 473 20.46 -1.70 5.51
C LEU A 473 20.35 -0.18 5.40
N ASP A 474 21.45 0.52 5.08
CA ASP A 474 21.43 1.96 4.82
C ASP A 474 20.63 2.28 3.56
N ALA A 475 20.80 1.54 2.45
CA ALA A 475 20.01 1.69 1.24
C ALA A 475 18.50 1.52 1.47
N ILE A 476 18.07 0.54 2.28
CA ILE A 476 16.68 0.36 2.71
C ILE A 476 16.18 1.59 3.49
N ASN A 477 17.00 2.15 4.38
CA ASN A 477 16.66 3.33 5.16
C ASN A 477 16.60 4.61 4.30
N GLN A 478 17.53 4.82 3.36
CA GLN A 478 17.48 5.94 2.43
C GLN A 478 16.21 5.94 1.56
N ILE A 479 15.73 4.77 1.13
CA ILE A 479 14.47 4.64 0.37
C ILE A 479 13.23 4.99 1.22
N ASN A 480 13.25 4.66 2.51
CA ASN A 480 12.11 4.84 3.42
C ASN A 480 12.24 6.06 4.35
N GLU A 481 13.24 6.92 4.16
CA GLU A 481 13.55 8.08 5.02
C GLU A 481 12.33 8.96 5.32
N HIS A 482 11.46 9.18 4.33
CA HIS A 482 10.24 9.99 4.46
C HIS A 482 9.10 9.31 5.25
N ARG A 483 9.22 8.02 5.57
CA ARG A 483 8.17 7.26 6.27
C ARG A 483 8.48 7.05 7.76
N LEU A 484 9.70 7.38 8.17
CA LEU A 484 10.22 7.07 9.50
C LEU A 484 10.19 8.33 10.35
N GLU A 485 9.77 8.21 11.61
CA GLU A 485 9.88 9.33 12.56
C GLU A 485 11.35 9.58 12.92
N GLN A 486 11.66 10.74 13.51
CA GLN A 486 13.04 11.11 13.84
C GLN A 486 13.71 10.06 14.75
N GLY A 487 14.76 9.42 14.22
CA GLY A 487 15.49 8.35 14.90
C GLY A 487 14.99 6.92 14.62
N GLN A 488 13.81 6.73 14.04
CA GLN A 488 13.36 5.41 13.58
C GLN A 488 14.15 4.97 12.34
N ARG A 489 14.49 3.67 12.30
CA ARG A 489 15.18 3.02 11.18
C ARG A 489 14.73 1.57 11.05
N PHE A 490 14.77 1.04 9.83
CA PHE A 490 14.79 -0.40 9.62
C PHE A 490 16.06 -0.99 10.23
N VAL A 491 15.91 -2.12 10.93
CA VAL A 491 16.99 -2.81 11.64
C VAL A 491 17.21 -4.21 11.06
N ALA A 492 18.42 -4.73 11.20
CA ALA A 492 18.81 -6.06 10.67
C ALA A 492 17.81 -7.17 11.05
N ALA A 493 17.25 -7.14 12.25
CA ALA A 493 16.29 -8.15 12.73
C ALA A 493 14.96 -8.13 11.96
N SER A 494 14.37 -6.96 11.67
CA SER A 494 13.10 -6.86 10.95
C SER A 494 13.28 -7.13 9.45
N VAL A 495 14.38 -6.66 8.87
CA VAL A 495 14.79 -6.99 7.49
C VAL A 495 14.97 -8.50 7.32
N ALA A 496 15.74 -9.15 8.21
CA ALA A 496 15.95 -10.60 8.16
C ALA A 496 14.66 -11.40 8.40
N TYR A 497 13.76 -10.94 9.26
CA TYR A 497 12.45 -11.58 9.48
C TYR A 497 11.60 -11.59 8.20
N ILE A 498 11.49 -10.44 7.52
CA ILE A 498 10.74 -10.33 6.25
C ILE A 498 11.38 -11.23 5.19
N ALA A 499 12.69 -11.21 5.05
CA ALA A 499 13.38 -12.04 4.07
C ALA A 499 13.18 -13.54 4.32
N LYS A 500 13.25 -13.97 5.59
CA LYS A 500 12.99 -15.37 6.00
C LYS A 500 11.56 -15.83 5.76
N LEU A 501 10.58 -14.91 5.82
CA LEU A 501 9.19 -15.21 5.52
C LEU A 501 9.01 -15.60 4.04
N TYR A 502 9.76 -14.95 3.14
CA TYR A 502 9.81 -15.24 1.71
C TYR A 502 10.66 -16.47 1.33
N THR A 503 11.38 -17.08 2.27
CA THR A 503 12.16 -18.33 2.07
C THR A 503 11.61 -19.53 2.84
N GLY A 504 10.53 -19.37 3.62
CA GLY A 504 9.93 -20.42 4.45
C GLY A 504 10.64 -20.68 5.79
N GLU A 505 11.70 -19.95 6.10
CA GLU A 505 12.51 -20.10 7.34
C GLU A 505 11.80 -19.68 8.63
N VAL A 506 10.66 -18.98 8.53
CA VAL A 506 9.80 -18.63 9.68
C VAL A 506 8.36 -19.08 9.45
N PRO A 507 7.60 -19.41 10.51
CA PRO A 507 6.16 -19.66 10.39
C PRO A 507 5.41 -18.41 9.86
N PRO A 508 4.22 -18.59 9.28
CA PRO A 508 3.35 -17.46 8.96
C PRO A 508 2.94 -16.72 10.24
N ILE A 509 2.58 -15.45 10.08
CA ILE A 509 1.92 -14.66 11.11
C ILE A 509 0.55 -15.31 11.38
N PRO A 510 0.16 -15.58 12.63
CA PRO A 510 -1.18 -16.05 12.95
C PRO A 510 -2.22 -15.07 12.42
N ALA A 511 -3.21 -15.57 11.67
CA ALA A 511 -4.36 -14.74 11.30
C ALA A 511 -5.07 -14.27 12.57
N ALA A 512 -5.33 -12.97 12.67
CA ALA A 512 -6.17 -12.43 13.73
C ALA A 512 -7.60 -12.98 13.55
N SER A 513 -8.12 -13.62 14.60
CA SER A 513 -9.45 -14.25 14.68
C SER A 513 -10.57 -13.23 14.84
#